data_AF-A0A2A9H1N0-F1
#
_entry.id   AF-A0A2A9H1N0-F1
#
_cell.length_a   1.000
_cell.length_b   1.000
_cell.length_c   1.000
_cell.angle_alpha   90.00
_cell.angle_beta   90.00
_cell.angle_gamma   90.00
#
_symmetry.space_group_name_H-M   'P 1'
#
loop_
_entity.id
_entity.type
_entity.pdbx_description
1 polymer ?
#
loop_
_entity_poly.entity_id
_entity_poly.type
_entity_poly.pdbx_seq_one_letter_code
_entity_poly.pdbx_strand_id
1 'polypeptide(L)'
;MSSYALQKCVFDHLRRLEDPNSDRAADDLVTEGYELDERERAAARNGDVAEFHDLGVHPVLINGYCRANGWKRADYKQLFRAEQIRQAENTGRTRWQKS
;
A
#
# COMPACT_ATOMS: atom_id res chain seq x y z
N MET A 1 15.29 9.88 -3.84
CA MET A 1 14.72 10.17 -2.51
C MET A 1 14.29 8.85 -1.89
N SER A 2 14.46 8.67 -0.58
CA SER A 2 14.14 7.41 0.10
C SER A 2 12.64 7.36 0.37
N SER A 3 11.96 6.32 -0.08
CA SER A 3 10.52 6.04 0.16
C SER A 3 10.15 5.81 1.64
N TYR A 4 11.11 6.04 2.54
CA TYR A 4 11.02 5.70 3.95
C TYR A 4 9.90 6.46 4.66
N ALA A 5 9.71 7.76 4.37
CA ALA A 5 8.70 8.58 5.04
C ALA A 5 7.28 8.05 4.75
N LEU A 6 6.96 7.79 3.47
CA LEU A 6 5.68 7.22 3.09
C LEU A 6 5.48 5.80 3.65
N GLN A 7 6.50 4.94 3.58
CA GLN A 7 6.43 3.60 4.17
C GLN A 7 6.14 3.64 5.67
N LYS A 8 6.83 4.53 6.39
CA LYS A 8 6.66 4.70 7.84
C LYS A 8 5.27 5.23 8.16
N CYS A 9 4.76 6.18 7.37
CA CYS A 9 3.39 6.69 7.45
C CYS A 9 2.35 5.57 7.32
N VAL A 10 2.44 4.76 6.25
CA VAL A 10 1.54 3.60 6.04
C VAL A 10 1.65 2.59 7.19
N PHE A 11 2.88 2.28 7.63
CA PHE A 11 3.09 1.34 8.73
C PHE A 11 2.46 1.84 10.05
N ASP A 12 2.69 3.10 10.41
CA ASP A 12 2.13 3.66 11.65
C ASP A 12 0.61 3.74 11.59
N HIS A 13 0.04 4.03 10.43
CA HIS A 13 -1.41 3.97 10.21
C HIS A 13 -1.95 2.56 10.47
N LEU A 14 -1.34 1.54 9.89
CA LEU A 14 -1.74 0.14 10.13
C LEU A 14 -1.64 -0.23 11.62
N ARG A 15 -0.60 0.24 12.31
CA ARG A 15 -0.45 -0.01 13.76
C ARG A 15 -1.52 0.69 14.59
N ARG A 16 -1.99 1.87 14.18
CA ARG A 16 -3.12 2.54 14.85
C ARG A 16 -4.44 1.78 14.67
N LEU A 17 -4.66 1.18 13.50
CA LEU A 17 -5.87 0.37 13.24
C LEU A 17 -5.90 -0.94 14.04
N GLU A 18 -4.77 -1.38 14.61
CA GLU A 18 -4.71 -2.51 15.54
C GLU A 18 -5.25 -2.16 16.94
N ASP A 19 -5.35 -0.87 17.29
CA ASP A 19 -5.93 -0.43 18.56
C ASP A 19 -7.47 -0.55 18.52
N PRO A 20 -8.09 -1.39 19.36
CA PRO A 20 -9.54 -1.55 19.39
C PRO A 20 -10.30 -0.29 19.80
N ASN A 21 -9.62 0.73 20.34
CA ASN A 21 -10.21 2.02 20.72
C ASN A 21 -10.02 3.10 19.64
N SER A 22 -9.44 2.76 18.49
CA SER A 22 -9.27 3.70 17.39
C SER A 22 -10.58 3.87 16.62
N ASP A 23 -11.13 5.09 16.61
CA ASP A 23 -12.31 5.46 15.82
C ASP A 23 -11.96 5.89 14.37
N ARG A 24 -10.69 5.73 13.96
CA ARG A 24 -10.21 6.25 12.67
C ARG A 24 -10.57 5.30 11.52
N ALA A 25 -11.02 5.88 10.42
CA ALA A 25 -11.32 5.12 9.21
C ALA A 25 -10.03 4.55 8.56
N ALA A 26 -10.16 3.40 7.89
CA ALA A 26 -9.02 2.71 7.29
C ALA A 26 -8.39 3.47 6.10
N ASP A 27 -9.16 4.36 5.45
CA ASP A 27 -8.75 5.20 4.33
C ASP A 27 -8.18 6.57 4.77
N ASP A 28 -8.33 6.96 6.03
CA ASP A 28 -7.89 8.25 6.58
C ASP A 28 -6.43 8.20 7.06
N LEU A 29 -5.48 8.19 6.11
CA LEU A 29 -4.04 8.24 6.39
C LEU A 29 -3.62 9.61 6.97
N VAL A 30 -3.05 9.61 8.18
CA VAL A 30 -2.42 10.81 8.79
C VAL A 30 -1.09 11.09 8.10
N THR A 31 -0.95 12.24 7.46
CA THR A 31 0.29 12.62 6.77
C THR A 31 1.10 13.67 7.54
N GLU A 32 0.50 14.30 8.54
CA GLU A 32 1.15 15.29 9.40
C GLU A 32 2.30 14.65 10.19
N GLY A 33 3.45 15.34 10.23
CA GLY A 33 4.65 14.87 10.92
C GLY A 33 5.58 13.98 10.08
N TYR A 34 5.24 13.70 8.83
CA TYR A 34 6.12 13.01 7.88
C TYR A 34 6.67 13.97 6.83
N GLU A 35 7.95 13.82 6.49
CA GLU A 35 8.61 14.56 5.39
C GLU A 35 8.24 13.92 4.05
N LEU A 36 6.98 14.10 3.63
CA LEU A 36 6.48 13.62 2.34
C LEU A 36 6.68 14.68 1.25
N ASP A 37 7.14 14.24 0.08
CA ASP A 37 7.04 15.06 -1.13
C ASP A 37 5.59 15.17 -1.62
N GLU A 38 5.35 15.99 -2.64
CA GLU A 38 4.00 16.22 -3.14
C GLU A 38 3.35 14.97 -3.74
N ARG A 39 4.16 14.11 -4.37
CA ARG A 39 3.70 12.87 -5.02
C ARG A 39 3.31 11.85 -3.95
N GLU A 40 4.12 11.71 -2.90
CA GLU A 40 3.83 10.87 -1.74
C GLU A 40 2.60 11.34 -0.98
N ARG A 41 2.46 12.66 -0.75
CA ARG A 41 1.31 13.24 -0.08
C ARG A 41 0.02 13.03 -0.86
N ALA A 42 0.07 13.21 -2.19
CA ALA A 42 -1.07 12.94 -3.07
C ALA A 42 -1.48 11.46 -3.05
N ALA A 43 -0.50 10.55 -3.10
CA ALA A 43 -0.74 9.11 -3.01
C ALA A 43 -1.43 8.74 -1.68
N ALA A 44 -0.93 9.25 -0.56
CA ALA A 44 -1.47 8.98 0.77
C ALA A 44 -2.90 9.51 0.93
N ARG A 45 -3.16 10.75 0.47
CA ARG A 45 -4.47 11.38 0.54
C ARG A 45 -5.53 10.68 -0.31
N ASN A 46 -5.14 10.17 -1.48
CA ASN A 46 -6.06 9.49 -2.40
C ASN A 46 -6.21 8.00 -2.12
N GLY A 47 -5.41 7.43 -1.21
CA GLY A 47 -5.33 5.98 -1.02
C GLY A 47 -4.86 5.23 -2.27
N ASP A 48 -4.02 5.86 -3.10
CA ASP A 48 -3.58 5.31 -4.38
C ASP A 48 -2.51 4.23 -4.18
N VAL A 49 -2.96 2.98 -4.06
CA VAL A 49 -2.09 1.83 -3.84
C VAL A 49 -1.21 1.47 -5.04
N ALA A 50 -1.60 1.85 -6.26
CA ALA A 50 -0.72 1.73 -7.42
C ALA A 50 0.44 2.72 -7.30
N GLU A 51 0.16 3.93 -6.83
CA GLU A 51 1.18 4.94 -6.57
C GLU A 51 2.08 4.57 -5.40
N PHE A 52 1.54 3.95 -4.35
CA PHE A 52 2.38 3.37 -3.29
C PHE A 52 3.39 2.37 -3.84
N HIS A 53 2.99 1.52 -4.78
CA HIS A 53 3.90 0.57 -5.43
C HIS A 53 4.99 1.28 -6.23
N ASP A 54 4.65 2.30 -7.03
CA ASP A 54 5.63 3.03 -7.84
C ASP A 54 6.58 3.91 -7.01
N LEU A 55 6.10 4.38 -5.85
CA LEU A 55 6.91 5.08 -4.86
C LEU A 55 7.76 4.12 -4.02
N GLY A 56 7.66 2.80 -4.25
CA GLY A 56 8.50 1.80 -3.62
C GLY A 56 8.04 1.38 -2.22
N VAL A 57 6.79 1.63 -1.82
CA VAL A 57 6.24 1.11 -0.57
C VAL A 57 6.23 -0.41 -0.62
N HIS A 58 6.72 -1.04 0.45
CA HIS A 58 6.86 -2.50 0.48
C HIS A 58 5.50 -3.21 0.28
N PRO A 59 5.40 -4.25 -0.59
CA PRO A 59 4.13 -4.91 -0.92
C PRO A 59 3.34 -5.46 0.27
N VAL A 60 4.02 -5.84 1.36
CA VAL A 60 3.36 -6.30 2.61
C VAL A 60 2.54 -5.18 3.26
N LEU A 61 3.07 -3.94 3.24
CA LEU A 61 2.35 -2.78 3.78
C LEU A 61 1.17 -2.42 2.89
N ILE A 62 1.37 -2.44 1.57
CA ILE A 62 0.28 -2.21 0.61
C ILE A 62 -0.83 -3.24 0.80
N ASN A 63 -0.48 -4.53 0.93
CA ASN A 63 -1.45 -5.59 1.18
C ASN A 63 -2.17 -5.43 2.53
N GLY A 64 -1.47 -4.98 3.58
CA GLY A 64 -2.07 -4.64 4.86
C GLY A 64 -3.09 -3.50 4.73
N TYR A 65 -2.71 -2.43 4.03
CA TYR A 65 -3.58 -1.28 3.76
C TYR A 65 -4.81 -1.68 2.95
N CYS A 66 -4.65 -2.49 1.90
CA CYS A 66 -5.78 -2.97 1.11
C CYS A 66 -6.79 -3.77 1.95
N ARG A 67 -6.29 -4.64 2.84
CA ARG A 67 -7.15 -5.44 3.73
C ARG A 67 -7.88 -4.58 4.76
N ALA A 68 -7.20 -3.59 5.33
CA ALA A 68 -7.82 -2.64 6.25
C ALA A 68 -8.98 -1.88 5.58
N ASN A 69 -8.85 -1.57 4.29
CA ASN A 69 -9.88 -0.92 3.47
C ASN A 69 -10.93 -1.90 2.90
N GLY A 70 -10.89 -3.18 3.28
CA GLY A 70 -11.86 -4.19 2.85
C GLY A 70 -11.66 -4.73 1.42
N TRP A 71 -10.61 -4.32 0.71
CA TRP A 71 -10.30 -4.85 -0.61
C TRP A 71 -9.80 -6.30 -0.52
N LYS A 72 -10.31 -7.13 -1.42
CA LYS A 72 -9.95 -8.53 -1.56
C LYS A 72 -8.95 -8.70 -2.69
N ARG A 73 -8.30 -9.84 -2.72
CA ARG A 73 -7.36 -10.21 -3.80
C ARG A 73 -7.99 -10.12 -5.21
N ALA A 74 -9.30 -10.37 -5.32
CA ALA A 74 -10.03 -10.25 -6.59
C ALA A 74 -10.07 -8.79 -7.11
N ASP A 75 -10.01 -7.82 -6.21
CA ASP A 75 -10.11 -6.39 -6.52
C ASP A 75 -8.78 -5.81 -6.98
N TYR A 76 -7.65 -6.49 -6.75
CA TYR A 76 -6.31 -5.95 -7.01
C TYR A 76 -6.10 -5.61 -8.49
N LYS A 77 -6.75 -6.34 -9.42
CA LYS A 77 -6.67 -6.01 -10.85
C LYS A 77 -7.29 -4.65 -11.21
N GLN A 78 -8.10 -4.08 -10.33
CA GLN A 78 -8.71 -2.75 -10.50
C GLN A 78 -7.90 -1.67 -9.78
N LEU A 79 -7.11 -2.05 -8.77
CA LEU A 79 -6.34 -1.14 -7.93
C LEU A 79 -4.95 -0.82 -8.49
N PHE A 80 -4.37 -1.72 -9.28
CA PHE A 80 -3.02 -1.56 -9.84
C PHE A 80 -3.06 -1.25 -11.34
N ARG A 81 -2.02 -0.59 -11.83
CA ARG A 81 -1.87 -0.28 -13.25
C ARG A 81 -1.62 -1.55 -14.06
N ALA A 82 -1.97 -1.52 -15.35
CA ALA A 82 -1.90 -2.69 -16.21
C ALA A 82 -0.48 -3.28 -16.32
N GLU A 83 0.56 -2.44 -16.31
CA GLU A 83 1.96 -2.85 -16.30
C GLU A 83 2.39 -3.53 -15.01
N GLN A 84 1.93 -3.03 -13.85
CA GLN A 84 2.21 -3.61 -12.55
C GLN A 84 1.58 -5.01 -12.44
N ILE A 85 0.34 -5.15 -12.93
CA ILE A 85 -0.35 -6.44 -13.01
C ILE A 85 0.43 -7.41 -13.92
N ARG A 86 0.82 -6.97 -15.12
CA ARG A 86 1.64 -7.80 -16.03
C ARG A 86 2.95 -8.23 -15.39
N GLN A 87 3.64 -7.33 -14.68
CA GLN A 87 4.89 -7.65 -14.00
C GLN A 87 4.67 -8.70 -12.90
N ALA A 88 3.63 -8.56 -12.09
CA ALA A 88 3.27 -9.54 -11.08
C ALA A 88 2.93 -10.92 -11.68
N GLU A 89 2.19 -10.96 -12.78
CA GLU A 89 1.85 -12.21 -13.50
C GLU A 89 3.06 -12.85 -14.20
N ASN A 90 4.01 -12.02 -14.66
CA ASN A 90 5.27 -12.46 -15.27
C ASN A 90 6.33 -12.89 -14.25
N THR A 91 6.13 -12.59 -12.96
CA THR A 91 6.98 -13.09 -11.88
C THR A 91 6.64 -14.57 -11.70
N GLY A 92 7.15 -15.40 -12.62
CA GLY A 92 6.70 -16.76 -12.86
C GLY A 92 6.76 -17.68 -11.64
N ARG A 93 6.11 -18.85 -11.75
CA ARG A 93 6.07 -19.89 -10.71
C ARG A 93 7.48 -20.12 -10.16
N THR A 94 7.66 -19.83 -8.87
CA THR A 94 8.91 -20.10 -8.15
C THR A 94 9.26 -21.58 -8.28
N ARG A 95 10.56 -21.93 -8.20
CA ARG A 95 11.04 -23.30 -8.46
C ARG A 95 10.28 -24.38 -7.65
N TRP A 96 9.82 -24.05 -6.45
CA TRP A 96 9.04 -24.94 -5.57
C TRP A 96 7.54 -25.04 -5.94
N GLN A 97 7.02 -24.14 -6.78
CA GLN A 97 5.65 -24.22 -7.33
C GLN A 97 5.59 -25.05 -8.64
N LYS A 98 6.74 -25.54 -9.11
CA LYS A 98 6.86 -26.38 -10.31
C LYS A 98 6.98 -27.88 -10.01
N SER A 99 7.04 -28.26 -8.73
CA SER A 99 7.02 -29.65 -8.25
C SER A 99 5.61 -30.15 -8.00
#